data_AF-A0A9E0F750-F1
#
_entry.id   AF-A0A9E0F750-F1
#
_cell.length_a   1.000
_cell.length_b   1.000
_cell.length_c   1.000
_cell.angle_alpha   90.00
_cell.angle_beta   90.00
_cell.angle_gamma   90.00
#
_symmetry.space_group_name_H-M   'P 1'
#
loop_
_entity.id
_entity.type
_entity.pdbx_description
1 polymer ?
#
loop_
_entity_poly.entity_id
_entity_poly.type
_entity_poly.pdbx_seq_one_letter_code
_entity_poly.pdbx_strand_id
1 'polypeptide(L)'
;QSPQSVTRFPTTQQQINSIDSFAKLNSISISNPNLLAMELKTSWVKLEGTMNKNDYITIDAIIPKYDKKSASEWILTGDTFATLALVGMHIVGSANGHPEMIWSTFEHRSNTPNSSYQYIDTTGKTVTVAPDSTGQWLFNQNAQNTNIAEANQSYASFSGNEITAATDSIQPSNTIRVLPWGSAYDVQPNQQDSSPAAANSEVIAINNSVLNKLVGNDVRKNYIFIGSTWTMNGAVPNGNVYNPTVSGSTAPGAAIGTSSLANSTMETDFQLTPTANINGQPATNTCFTCHGNTLDPKTPFGLSHIFSDLLNGVQQNKQPKK
;
A
#
# COMPACT_ATOMS: atom_id res chain seq x y z
N GLN A 1 1.00 31.04 -21.08
CA GLN A 1 0.21 29.92 -21.65
C GLN A 1 -0.29 29.12 -20.48
N SER A 2 -1.61 28.90 -20.35
CA SER A 2 -2.12 27.94 -19.37
C SER A 2 -1.44 26.60 -19.60
N PRO A 3 -1.03 25.86 -18.54
CA PRO A 3 -0.58 24.50 -18.73
C PRO A 3 -1.68 23.75 -19.50
N GLN A 4 -1.30 23.07 -20.59
CA GLN A 4 -2.18 22.11 -21.24
C GLN A 4 -2.81 21.23 -20.17
N SER A 5 -4.06 20.83 -20.35
CA SER A 5 -4.76 19.89 -19.45
C SER A 5 -3.79 18.74 -19.11
N VAL A 6 -3.22 18.78 -17.90
CA VAL A 6 -2.18 17.84 -17.51
C VAL A 6 -2.89 16.50 -17.36
N THR A 7 -2.58 15.55 -18.24
CA THR A 7 -3.17 14.19 -18.20
C THR A 7 -2.16 13.14 -17.71
N ARG A 8 -0.91 13.53 -17.45
CA ARG A 8 0.18 12.66 -16.97
C ARG A 8 1.32 13.46 -16.33
N PHE A 9 2.14 12.80 -15.51
CA PHE A 9 3.40 13.39 -15.03
C PHE A 9 4.39 13.59 -16.19
N PRO A 10 5.29 14.58 -16.11
CA PRO A 10 6.28 14.81 -17.14
C PRO A 10 7.30 13.66 -17.19
N THR A 11 7.59 13.20 -18.39
CA THR A 11 8.51 12.08 -18.64
C THR A 11 9.79 12.53 -19.35
N THR A 12 9.91 13.81 -19.67
CA THR A 12 11.05 14.39 -20.40
C THR A 12 11.63 15.60 -19.69
N GLN A 13 12.93 15.85 -19.86
CA GLN A 13 13.60 17.03 -19.29
C GLN A 13 12.96 18.34 -19.77
N GLN A 14 12.48 18.40 -21.01
CA GLN A 14 11.80 19.59 -21.54
C GLN A 14 10.50 19.90 -20.77
N GLN A 15 9.71 18.88 -20.45
CA GLN A 15 8.49 19.06 -19.66
C GLN A 15 8.83 19.46 -18.21
N ILE A 16 9.85 18.86 -17.61
CA ILE A 16 10.35 19.25 -16.28
C ILE A 16 10.80 20.72 -16.27
N ASN A 17 11.59 21.15 -17.27
CA ASN A 17 12.04 22.53 -17.41
C ASN A 17 10.87 23.52 -17.52
N SER A 18 9.75 23.11 -18.14
CA SER A 18 8.54 23.94 -18.24
C SER A 18 7.91 24.17 -16.86
N ILE A 19 7.90 23.14 -15.99
CA ILE A 19 7.39 23.23 -14.62
C ILE A 19 8.32 24.09 -13.77
N ASP A 20 9.63 23.87 -13.86
CA ASP A 20 10.63 24.68 -13.15
C ASP A 20 10.56 26.16 -13.56
N SER A 21 10.38 26.43 -14.86
CA SER A 21 10.18 27.79 -15.36
C SER A 21 8.91 28.43 -14.78
N PHE A 22 7.81 27.69 -14.73
CA PHE A 22 6.56 28.15 -14.11
C PHE A 22 6.73 28.40 -12.60
N ALA A 23 7.40 27.50 -11.87
CA ALA A 23 7.68 27.66 -10.45
C ALA A 23 8.52 28.92 -10.17
N LYS A 24 9.57 29.15 -10.97
CA LYS A 24 10.41 30.35 -10.89
C LYS A 24 9.64 31.65 -11.13
N LEU A 25 8.70 31.65 -12.07
CA LEU A 25 7.79 32.79 -12.28
C LEU A 25 6.94 33.10 -11.03
N ASN A 26 6.69 32.09 -10.19
CA ASN A 26 5.97 32.20 -8.93
C ASN A 26 6.90 32.28 -7.70
N SER A 27 8.19 32.58 -7.89
CA SER A 27 9.19 32.66 -6.81
C SER A 27 9.35 31.37 -6.00
N ILE A 28 9.05 30.21 -6.60
CA ILE A 28 9.25 28.88 -6.03
C ILE A 28 10.47 28.24 -6.68
N SER A 29 11.37 27.69 -5.86
CA SER A 29 12.50 26.88 -6.33
C SER A 29 12.21 25.40 -6.09
N ILE A 30 12.28 24.58 -7.14
CA ILE A 30 12.07 23.13 -7.04
C ILE A 30 13.42 22.48 -6.74
N SER A 31 13.55 21.88 -5.55
CA SER A 31 14.79 21.22 -5.10
C SER A 31 15.02 19.86 -5.75
N ASN A 32 13.96 19.15 -6.11
CA ASN A 32 14.01 17.81 -6.71
C ASN A 32 13.04 17.72 -7.89
N PRO A 33 13.42 18.25 -9.07
CA PRO A 33 12.50 18.38 -10.20
C PRO A 33 12.08 17.04 -10.84
N ASN A 34 12.72 15.93 -10.44
CA ASN A 34 12.35 14.57 -10.84
C ASN A 34 11.33 13.91 -9.88
N LEU A 35 11.11 14.50 -8.71
CA LEU A 35 10.20 14.03 -7.66
C LEU A 35 9.16 15.11 -7.43
N LEU A 36 8.22 15.22 -8.38
CA LEU A 36 7.33 16.37 -8.51
C LEU A 36 6.19 16.33 -7.50
N ALA A 37 5.66 15.15 -7.24
CA ALA A 37 4.61 14.94 -6.27
C ALA A 37 4.87 13.66 -5.48
N MET A 38 4.57 13.73 -4.19
CA MET A 38 4.52 12.60 -3.29
C MET A 38 3.25 12.67 -2.45
N GLU A 39 2.66 11.51 -2.21
CA GLU A 39 1.61 11.29 -1.23
C GLU A 39 2.07 10.20 -0.25
N LEU A 40 1.78 10.41 1.02
CA LEU A 40 2.08 9.48 2.09
C LEU A 40 0.78 9.06 2.75
N LYS A 41 0.50 7.76 2.77
CA LYS A 41 -0.59 7.18 3.57
C LYS A 41 0.04 6.32 4.65
N THR A 42 -0.38 6.52 5.90
CA THR A 42 0.24 5.84 7.04
C THR A 42 -0.83 5.21 7.92
N SER A 43 -0.56 4.01 8.41
CA SER A 43 -1.40 3.28 9.34
C SER A 43 -0.68 3.17 10.67
N TRP A 44 -1.42 3.44 11.75
CA TRP A 44 -0.89 3.55 13.09
C TRP A 44 -1.73 2.74 14.07
N VAL A 45 -1.08 2.21 15.10
CA VAL A 45 -1.77 1.68 16.28
C VAL A 45 -1.41 2.53 17.50
N LYS A 46 -2.27 2.53 18.51
CA LYS A 46 -1.91 3.10 19.80
C LYS A 46 -0.76 2.27 20.38
N LEU A 47 0.31 2.94 20.80
CA LEU A 47 1.44 2.29 21.47
C LEU A 47 1.01 1.93 22.91
N GLU A 48 0.68 0.67 23.14
CA GLU A 48 0.22 0.18 24.45
C GLU A 48 0.54 -1.31 24.67
N GLY A 49 0.22 -1.81 25.86
CA GLY A 49 0.45 -3.21 26.23
C GLY A 49 1.93 -3.58 26.26
N THR A 50 2.30 -4.63 25.52
CA THR A 50 3.66 -5.18 25.46
C THR A 50 4.52 -4.57 24.36
N MET A 51 4.03 -3.55 23.64
CA MET A 51 4.79 -2.89 22.59
C MET A 51 5.98 -2.11 23.18
N ASN A 52 7.18 -2.36 22.66
CA ASN A 52 8.37 -1.60 23.03
C ASN A 52 8.53 -0.39 22.11
N LYS A 53 8.48 0.83 22.68
CA LYS A 53 8.61 2.10 21.95
C LYS A 53 9.82 2.14 21.02
N ASN A 54 10.95 1.55 21.42
CA ASN A 54 12.20 1.61 20.65
C ASN A 54 12.16 0.79 19.36
N ASP A 55 11.16 -0.08 19.21
CA ASP A 55 10.99 -0.90 18.00
C ASP A 55 10.20 -0.15 16.91
N TYR A 56 9.54 0.96 17.24
CA TYR A 56 8.62 1.67 16.35
C TYR A 56 9.03 3.12 16.10
N ILE A 57 8.74 3.60 14.89
CA ILE A 57 8.62 5.03 14.65
C ILE A 57 7.34 5.50 15.34
N THR A 58 7.45 6.51 16.20
CA THR A 58 6.30 6.99 16.99
C THR A 58 5.98 8.45 16.75
N ILE A 59 4.70 8.78 16.85
CA ILE A 59 4.19 10.15 16.90
C ILE A 59 3.26 10.30 18.09
N ASP A 60 3.09 11.52 18.56
CA ASP A 60 2.01 11.86 19.47
C ASP A 60 0.86 12.49 18.69
N ALA A 61 -0.36 12.01 18.90
CA ALA A 61 -1.53 12.45 18.17
C ALA A 61 -2.77 12.52 19.07
N ILE A 62 -3.75 13.29 18.63
CA ILE A 62 -5.10 13.24 19.19
C ILE A 62 -5.93 12.30 18.32
N ILE A 63 -6.49 11.25 18.93
CA ILE A 63 -7.29 10.22 18.26
C ILE A 63 -8.73 10.20 18.79
N PRO A 64 -9.69 9.70 18.00
CA PRO A 64 -11.05 9.49 18.48
C PRO A 64 -11.10 8.50 19.65
N LYS A 65 -11.98 8.78 20.62
CA LYS A 65 -12.26 7.94 21.77
C LYS A 65 -13.67 7.38 21.66
N TYR A 66 -13.78 6.05 21.71
CA TYR A 66 -15.06 5.34 21.61
C TYR A 66 -15.51 4.76 22.96
N ASP A 67 -16.81 4.81 23.26
CA ASP A 67 -17.44 3.96 24.27
C ASP A 67 -17.62 2.55 23.67
N LYS A 68 -16.99 1.56 24.29
CA LYS A 68 -16.94 0.17 23.83
C LYS A 68 -17.81 -0.78 24.67
N LYS A 69 -18.78 -0.26 25.44
CA LYS A 69 -19.67 -1.09 26.27
C LYS A 69 -20.54 -2.05 25.46
N SER A 70 -20.98 -1.64 24.28
CA SER A 70 -21.75 -2.51 23.39
C SER A 70 -20.79 -3.35 22.53
N ALA A 71 -21.12 -4.64 22.39
CA ALA A 71 -20.39 -5.56 21.54
C ALA A 71 -20.66 -5.30 20.05
N SER A 72 -21.78 -4.67 19.70
CA SER A 72 -22.21 -4.45 18.31
C SER A 72 -22.01 -3.02 17.82
N GLU A 73 -21.71 -2.08 18.73
CA GLU A 73 -21.68 -0.65 18.41
C GLU A 73 -20.72 0.09 19.34
N TRP A 74 -19.77 0.80 18.75
CA TRP A 74 -18.85 1.67 19.46
C TRP A 74 -19.14 3.13 19.08
N ILE A 75 -19.53 3.92 20.07
CA ILE A 75 -20.02 5.29 19.89
C ILE A 75 -18.89 6.28 20.17
N LEU A 76 -18.72 7.27 19.31
CA LEU A 76 -17.74 8.34 19.51
C LEU A 76 -18.10 9.18 20.75
N THR A 77 -17.18 9.30 21.69
CA THR A 77 -17.36 10.06 22.95
C THR A 77 -16.48 11.30 23.06
N GLY A 78 -15.64 11.55 22.05
CA GLY A 78 -14.73 12.68 22.00
C GLY A 78 -13.33 12.26 21.55
N ASP A 79 -12.34 13.01 21.99
CA ASP A 79 -10.94 12.86 21.60
C ASP A 79 -10.08 12.42 22.80
N THR A 80 -8.96 11.77 22.52
CA THR A 80 -7.93 11.47 23.52
C THR A 80 -6.54 11.61 22.93
N PHE A 81 -5.57 11.98 23.75
CA PHE A 81 -4.17 12.04 23.35
C PHE A 81 -3.50 10.67 23.50
N ALA A 82 -2.74 10.24 22.50
CA ALA A 82 -2.04 8.97 22.52
C ALA A 82 -0.72 9.05 21.75
N THR A 83 0.28 8.31 22.23
CA THR A 83 1.44 7.96 21.42
C THR A 83 1.05 6.82 20.48
N LEU A 84 1.32 6.99 19.19
CA LEU A 84 1.03 6.03 18.15
C LEU A 84 2.32 5.43 17.59
N ALA A 85 2.25 4.17 17.19
CA ALA A 85 3.33 3.42 16.55
C ALA A 85 2.99 3.16 15.08
N LEU A 86 3.94 3.48 14.18
CA LEU A 86 3.77 3.24 12.75
C LEU A 86 3.80 1.73 12.50
N VAL A 87 2.77 1.21 11.83
CA VAL A 87 2.68 -0.21 11.47
C VAL A 87 2.72 -0.43 9.96
N GLY A 88 2.39 0.58 9.16
CA GLY A 88 2.41 0.47 7.70
C GLY A 88 2.40 1.84 7.03
N MET A 89 2.98 1.91 5.84
CA MET A 89 3.10 3.12 5.07
C MET A 89 3.01 2.81 3.58
N HIS A 90 2.28 3.65 2.87
CA HIS A 90 2.39 3.79 1.44
C HIS A 90 3.09 5.09 1.10
N ILE A 91 4.07 5.00 0.20
CA ILE A 91 4.73 6.12 -0.44
C ILE A 91 4.34 6.08 -1.91
N VAL A 92 3.64 7.11 -2.35
CA VAL A 92 3.09 7.20 -3.70
C VAL A 92 3.70 8.41 -4.37
N GLY A 93 4.28 8.28 -5.55
CA GLY A 93 4.93 9.43 -6.19
C GLY A 93 5.27 9.23 -7.65
N SER A 94 5.61 10.34 -8.31
CA SER A 94 6.14 10.32 -9.67
C SER A 94 7.58 9.80 -9.68
N ALA A 95 7.95 9.05 -10.72
CA ALA A 95 9.34 8.66 -10.98
C ALA A 95 9.82 9.19 -12.32
N ASN A 96 11.13 9.42 -12.44
CA ASN A 96 11.74 9.92 -13.67
C ASN A 96 11.46 8.97 -14.84
N GLY A 97 10.91 9.49 -15.94
CA GLY A 97 10.57 8.73 -17.13
C GLY A 97 9.24 7.97 -17.06
N HIS A 98 8.53 8.02 -15.93
CA HIS A 98 7.25 7.34 -15.72
C HIS A 98 6.07 8.33 -15.71
N PRO A 99 5.08 8.17 -16.60
CA PRO A 99 3.92 9.07 -16.65
C PRO A 99 2.87 8.84 -15.55
N GLU A 100 2.93 7.72 -14.85
CA GLU A 100 2.08 7.30 -13.74
C GLU A 100 2.71 7.51 -12.35
N MET A 101 1.89 7.37 -11.30
CA MET A 101 2.39 7.26 -9.93
C MET A 101 2.81 5.82 -9.65
N ILE A 102 3.94 5.68 -8.94
CA ILE A 102 4.38 4.41 -8.37
C ILE A 102 3.93 4.37 -6.92
N TRP A 103 3.21 3.31 -6.55
CA TRP A 103 2.74 3.07 -5.20
C TRP A 103 3.64 2.05 -4.51
N SER A 104 4.32 2.46 -3.45
CA SER A 104 5.27 1.62 -2.71
C SER A 104 4.80 1.37 -1.29
N THR A 105 4.84 0.12 -0.85
CA THR A 105 4.33 -0.30 0.45
C THR A 105 5.45 -0.74 1.38
N PHE A 106 5.37 -0.27 2.62
CA PHE A 106 6.26 -0.66 3.72
C PHE A 106 5.42 -1.09 4.91
N GLU A 107 5.88 -2.10 5.63
CA GLU A 107 5.21 -2.61 6.81
C GLU A 107 6.19 -2.90 7.94
N HIS A 108 5.74 -2.75 9.18
CA HIS A 108 6.50 -3.23 10.32
C HIS A 108 6.55 -4.77 10.29
N ARG A 109 7.74 -5.33 10.43
CA ARG A 109 7.99 -6.78 10.24
C ARG A 109 7.20 -7.66 11.21
N SER A 110 6.85 -7.17 12.40
CA SER A 110 6.07 -7.93 13.39
C SER A 110 4.55 -7.80 13.23
N ASN A 111 4.05 -7.21 12.14
CA ASN A 111 2.60 -7.04 11.95
C ASN A 111 1.87 -8.39 11.93
N THR A 112 2.27 -9.27 11.01
CA THR A 112 1.54 -10.50 10.68
C THR A 112 2.48 -11.59 10.23
N PRO A 113 2.10 -12.87 10.44
CA PRO A 113 2.75 -13.98 9.75
C PRO A 113 2.52 -13.89 8.24
N ASN A 114 3.47 -14.43 7.48
CA ASN A 114 3.35 -14.60 6.04
C ASN A 114 2.74 -15.96 5.67
N SER A 115 1.97 -15.98 4.58
CA SER A 115 1.67 -17.23 3.88
C SER A 115 2.93 -17.79 3.19
N SER A 116 2.85 -19.00 2.65
CA SER A 116 3.93 -19.58 1.85
C SER A 116 4.22 -18.74 0.62
N TYR A 117 5.50 -18.63 0.25
CA TYR A 117 5.92 -17.95 -0.98
C TYR A 117 7.13 -18.63 -1.59
N GLN A 118 7.46 -18.24 -2.82
CA GLN A 118 8.65 -18.72 -3.51
C GLN A 118 9.53 -17.54 -3.92
N TYR A 119 10.84 -17.80 -4.01
CA TYR A 119 11.81 -16.88 -4.58
C TYR A 119 12.91 -17.67 -5.31
N ILE A 120 13.70 -16.99 -6.14
CA ILE A 120 14.88 -17.51 -6.83
C ILE A 120 16.10 -17.10 -6.01
N ASP A 121 16.87 -18.08 -5.53
CA ASP A 121 18.09 -17.82 -4.79
C ASP A 121 19.25 -17.39 -5.71
N THR A 122 20.39 -17.04 -5.11
CA THR A 122 21.59 -16.59 -5.83
C THR A 122 22.20 -17.63 -6.78
N THR A 123 21.76 -18.90 -6.71
CA THR A 123 22.19 -19.98 -7.63
C THR A 123 21.23 -20.17 -8.80
N GLY A 124 20.14 -19.40 -8.84
CA GLY A 124 19.08 -19.53 -9.84
C GLY A 124 18.04 -20.60 -9.50
N LYS A 125 18.06 -21.14 -8.27
CA LYS A 125 17.12 -22.18 -7.85
C LYS A 125 15.88 -21.55 -7.21
N THR A 126 14.71 -22.04 -7.60
CA THR A 126 13.46 -21.72 -6.91
C THR A 126 13.41 -22.37 -5.53
N VAL A 127 13.25 -21.56 -4.49
CA VAL A 127 13.12 -21.95 -3.09
C VAL A 127 11.70 -21.64 -2.63
N THR A 128 11.08 -22.62 -1.97
CA THR A 128 9.78 -22.46 -1.31
C THR A 128 9.98 -22.20 0.18
N VAL A 129 9.36 -21.13 0.67
CA VAL A 129 9.29 -20.78 2.08
C VAL A 129 7.92 -21.21 2.60
N ALA A 130 7.90 -22.01 3.66
CA ALA A 130 6.69 -22.42 4.37
C ALA A 130 6.00 -21.21 5.02
N PRO A 131 4.68 -21.26 5.28
CA PRO A 131 4.02 -20.19 6.01
C PRO A 131 4.61 -20.03 7.41
N ASP A 132 4.60 -18.81 7.92
CA ASP A 132 5.01 -18.52 9.29
C ASP A 132 4.00 -19.16 10.25
N SER A 133 4.40 -20.25 10.91
CA SER A 133 3.55 -21.00 11.85
C SER A 133 3.82 -20.66 13.32
N THR A 134 4.86 -19.87 13.60
CA THR A 134 5.27 -19.50 14.97
C THR A 134 5.52 -17.98 15.06
N GLY A 135 5.79 -17.49 16.26
CA GLY A 135 6.11 -16.08 16.50
C GLY A 135 5.03 -15.34 17.29
N GLN A 136 5.33 -14.08 17.61
CA GLN A 136 4.40 -13.14 18.25
C GLN A 136 4.15 -12.02 17.25
N TRP A 137 2.89 -11.85 16.86
CA TRP A 137 2.49 -10.92 15.81
C TRP A 137 1.47 -9.92 16.34
N LEU A 138 1.57 -8.67 15.90
CA LEU A 138 0.71 -7.60 16.38
C LEU A 138 -0.76 -7.82 16.01
N PHE A 139 -1.02 -8.36 14.81
CA PHE A 139 -2.36 -8.58 14.28
C PHE A 139 -2.72 -10.07 14.14
N ASN A 140 -2.00 -10.96 14.84
CA ASN A 140 -2.31 -12.39 14.79
C ASN A 140 -1.95 -13.09 16.11
N GLN A 141 -2.96 -13.63 16.79
CA GLN A 141 -2.78 -14.35 18.06
C GLN A 141 -2.66 -15.88 17.87
N ASN A 142 -2.85 -16.38 16.65
CA ASN A 142 -2.81 -17.81 16.33
C ASN A 142 -2.02 -18.08 15.05
N ALA A 143 -0.70 -17.86 15.09
CA ALA A 143 0.18 -18.09 13.94
C ALA A 143 0.15 -19.55 13.44
N GLN A 144 -0.25 -20.52 14.27
CA GLN A 144 -0.38 -21.92 13.88
C GLN A 144 -1.52 -22.14 12.88
N ASN A 145 -2.53 -21.27 12.87
CA ASN A 145 -3.57 -21.30 11.85
C ASN A 145 -3.08 -20.59 10.59
N THR A 146 -2.59 -21.38 9.64
CA THR A 146 -2.12 -20.89 8.34
C THR A 146 -3.22 -20.90 7.27
N ASN A 147 -4.47 -21.17 7.64
CA ASN A 147 -5.59 -21.15 6.69
C ASN A 147 -5.96 -19.71 6.34
N ILE A 148 -5.50 -19.25 5.18
CA ILE A 148 -5.77 -17.89 4.69
C ILE A 148 -7.28 -17.61 4.56
N ALA A 149 -8.13 -18.61 4.30
CA ALA A 149 -9.57 -18.41 4.18
C ALA A 149 -10.26 -18.02 5.50
N GLU A 150 -9.63 -18.32 6.64
CA GLU A 150 -10.11 -17.95 7.98
C GLU A 150 -9.47 -16.67 8.51
N ALA A 151 -8.43 -16.18 7.83
CA ALA A 151 -7.75 -14.94 8.16
C ALA A 151 -8.42 -13.72 7.50
N ASN A 152 -7.99 -12.53 7.88
CA ASN A 152 -8.33 -11.26 7.22
C ASN A 152 -9.84 -11.00 7.16
N GLN A 153 -10.58 -11.43 8.19
CA GLN A 153 -12.03 -11.23 8.28
C GLN A 153 -12.35 -9.86 8.87
N SER A 154 -13.28 -9.14 8.23
CA SER A 154 -13.77 -7.88 8.76
C SER A 154 -14.90 -8.12 9.76
N TYR A 155 -14.71 -7.71 11.01
CA TYR A 155 -15.75 -7.80 12.06
C TYR A 155 -16.34 -6.45 12.44
N ALA A 156 -15.86 -5.37 11.81
CA ALA A 156 -16.29 -4.02 12.09
C ALA A 156 -16.46 -3.25 10.79
N SER A 157 -17.46 -2.37 10.75
CA SER A 157 -17.67 -1.42 9.67
C SER A 157 -17.74 -0.01 10.23
N PHE A 158 -17.42 0.97 9.40
CA PHE A 158 -17.47 2.38 9.78
C PHE A 158 -18.70 3.03 9.15
N SER A 159 -19.53 3.67 9.96
CA SER A 159 -20.73 4.38 9.51
C SER A 159 -20.78 5.76 10.16
N GLY A 160 -20.57 6.82 9.38
CA GLY A 160 -20.51 8.18 9.90
C GLY A 160 -19.34 8.38 10.86
N ASN A 161 -19.63 8.47 12.17
CA ASN A 161 -18.62 8.57 13.24
C ASN A 161 -18.59 7.32 14.13
N GLU A 162 -19.40 6.32 13.84
CA GLU A 162 -19.60 5.13 14.67
C GLU A 162 -18.95 3.90 14.04
N ILE A 163 -18.54 2.96 14.89
CA ILE A 163 -18.06 1.65 14.44
C ILE A 163 -19.14 0.63 14.84
N THR A 164 -19.66 -0.09 13.86
CA THR A 164 -20.69 -1.11 14.06
C THR A 164 -20.15 -2.50 13.71
N ALA A 165 -20.70 -3.54 14.33
CA ALA A 165 -20.33 -4.91 13.98
C ALA A 165 -20.71 -5.20 12.51
N ALA A 166 -19.77 -5.78 11.77
CA ALA A 166 -20.05 -6.32 10.43
C ALA A 166 -20.79 -7.68 10.48
N THR A 167 -20.83 -8.29 11.67
CA THR A 167 -21.52 -9.54 11.99
C THR A 167 -22.26 -9.37 13.33
N ASP A 168 -22.21 -10.34 14.25
CA ASP A 168 -22.90 -10.29 15.54
C ASP A 168 -22.16 -9.40 16.57
N SER A 169 -20.84 -9.27 16.45
CA SER A 169 -20.02 -8.46 17.37
C SER A 169 -18.73 -7.95 16.75
N ILE A 170 -18.29 -6.78 17.21
CA ILE A 170 -16.96 -6.24 16.95
C ILE A 170 -15.94 -7.09 17.71
N GLN A 171 -15.04 -7.74 16.98
CA GLN A 171 -14.00 -8.60 17.55
C GLN A 171 -12.68 -8.46 16.79
N PRO A 172 -11.53 -8.87 17.40
CA PRO A 172 -10.26 -8.92 16.70
C PRO A 172 -10.30 -9.87 15.50
N SER A 173 -9.48 -9.58 14.50
CA SER A 173 -9.26 -10.45 13.34
C SER A 173 -7.83 -10.95 13.35
N ASN A 174 -7.61 -12.24 13.07
CA ASN A 174 -6.28 -12.76 12.82
C ASN A 174 -5.90 -12.44 11.37
N THR A 175 -4.83 -11.67 11.20
CA THR A 175 -4.36 -11.22 9.90
C THR A 175 -3.16 -12.03 9.44
N ILE A 176 -3.13 -12.37 8.15
CA ILE A 176 -2.01 -13.02 7.45
C ILE A 176 -1.67 -12.19 6.22
N ARG A 177 -0.38 -11.97 5.94
CA ARG A 177 0.05 -11.41 4.65
C ARG A 177 0.03 -12.53 3.61
N VAL A 178 -0.98 -12.52 2.73
CA VAL A 178 -1.25 -13.62 1.80
C VAL A 178 -0.20 -13.71 0.70
N LEU A 179 0.19 -12.55 0.15
CA LEU A 179 1.24 -12.42 -0.86
C LEU A 179 2.37 -11.56 -0.27
N PRO A 180 3.36 -12.17 0.42
CA PRO A 180 4.34 -11.45 1.22
C PRO A 180 5.13 -10.36 0.50
N TRP A 181 5.26 -10.49 -0.82
CA TRP A 181 6.00 -9.57 -1.69
C TRP A 181 5.14 -9.01 -2.83
N GLY A 182 3.81 -9.10 -2.70
CA GLY A 182 2.84 -8.48 -3.60
C GLY A 182 2.81 -9.00 -5.06
N SER A 183 3.52 -10.07 -5.39
CA SER A 183 3.45 -10.67 -6.74
C SER A 183 2.22 -11.57 -6.88
N ALA A 184 1.55 -11.52 -8.04
CA ALA A 184 0.40 -12.37 -8.34
C ALA A 184 0.71 -13.87 -8.18
N TYR A 185 -0.31 -14.66 -7.82
CA TYR A 185 -0.17 -16.10 -7.59
C TYR A 185 -0.07 -16.89 -8.91
N ASP A 186 0.96 -17.72 -9.06
CA ASP A 186 1.18 -18.69 -10.16
C ASP A 186 1.06 -18.15 -11.60
N VAL A 187 1.18 -16.83 -11.79
CA VAL A 187 1.14 -16.18 -13.11
C VAL A 187 2.26 -15.17 -13.24
N GLN A 188 2.67 -14.91 -14.49
CA GLN A 188 3.66 -13.88 -14.78
C GLN A 188 3.14 -12.51 -14.28
N PRO A 189 3.81 -11.86 -13.29
CA PRO A 189 3.23 -10.69 -12.62
C PRO A 189 3.45 -9.39 -13.40
N ASN A 190 4.44 -9.32 -14.30
CA ASN A 190 4.76 -8.15 -15.11
C ASN A 190 5.61 -8.57 -16.34
N GLN A 191 5.98 -7.63 -17.23
CA GLN A 191 6.74 -7.95 -18.44
C GLN A 191 8.22 -8.30 -18.20
N GLN A 192 8.77 -7.93 -17.05
CA GLN A 192 10.19 -8.06 -16.71
C GLN A 192 10.48 -9.40 -16.03
N ASP A 193 9.57 -9.85 -15.16
CA ASP A 193 9.71 -11.05 -14.36
C ASP A 193 8.92 -12.19 -14.98
N SER A 194 9.58 -13.31 -15.25
CA SER A 194 8.97 -14.49 -15.87
C SER A 194 8.08 -15.31 -14.92
N SER A 195 8.17 -15.06 -13.61
CA SER A 195 7.41 -15.79 -12.59
C SER A 195 7.23 -14.96 -11.31
N PRO A 196 6.28 -15.32 -10.43
CA PRO A 196 6.15 -14.71 -9.11
C PRO A 196 7.42 -14.86 -8.26
N ALA A 197 8.11 -16.00 -8.37
CA ALA A 197 9.36 -16.24 -7.66
C ALA A 197 10.46 -15.26 -8.10
N ALA A 198 10.56 -14.96 -9.40
CA ALA A 198 11.49 -13.96 -9.92
C ALA A 198 11.19 -12.57 -9.33
N ALA A 199 9.94 -12.11 -9.43
CA ALA A 199 9.52 -10.81 -8.90
C ALA A 199 9.73 -10.68 -7.38
N ASN A 200 9.41 -11.72 -6.60
CA ASN A 200 9.66 -11.75 -5.16
C ASN A 200 11.16 -11.62 -4.82
N SER A 201 12.03 -12.19 -5.66
CA SER A 201 13.49 -12.15 -5.46
C SER A 201 14.03 -10.73 -5.55
N GLU A 202 13.51 -9.92 -6.47
CA GLU A 202 13.88 -8.51 -6.61
C GLU A 202 13.54 -7.72 -5.34
N VAL A 203 12.33 -7.91 -4.80
CA VAL A 203 11.88 -7.24 -3.55
C VAL A 203 12.72 -7.70 -2.35
N ILE A 204 13.00 -9.00 -2.24
CA ILE A 204 13.85 -9.57 -1.19
C ILE A 204 15.27 -9.01 -1.29
N ALA A 205 15.83 -8.93 -2.51
CA ALA A 205 17.15 -8.38 -2.76
C ALA A 205 17.24 -6.89 -2.40
N ILE A 206 16.20 -6.11 -2.70
CA ILE A 206 16.09 -4.70 -2.28
C ILE A 206 16.12 -4.58 -0.76
N ASN A 207 15.30 -5.36 -0.05
CA ASN A 207 15.30 -5.36 1.42
C ASN A 207 16.67 -5.73 1.98
N ASN A 208 17.29 -6.82 1.50
CA ASN A 208 18.62 -7.24 1.93
C ASN A 208 19.68 -6.15 1.68
N SER A 209 19.61 -5.47 0.53
CA SER A 209 20.55 -4.40 0.20
C SER A 209 20.38 -3.18 1.11
N VAL A 210 19.14 -2.71 1.30
CA VAL A 210 18.84 -1.48 2.06
C VAL A 210 19.04 -1.69 3.55
N LEU A 211 18.50 -2.78 4.12
CA LEU A 211 18.56 -3.04 5.55
C LEU A 211 20.01 -3.23 6.04
N ASN A 212 20.88 -3.81 5.22
CA ASN A 212 22.31 -3.97 5.52
C ASN A 212 23.09 -2.64 5.51
N LYS A 213 22.53 -1.56 4.94
CA LYS A 213 23.14 -0.22 4.96
C LYS A 213 22.74 0.59 6.18
N LEU A 214 21.70 0.16 6.91
CA LEU A 214 21.26 0.84 8.13
C LEU A 214 22.22 0.52 9.29
N VAL A 215 22.67 1.56 10.00
CA VAL A 215 23.69 1.46 11.05
C VAL A 215 23.09 1.15 12.42
N GLY A 216 23.82 0.42 13.28
CA GLY A 216 23.45 0.19 14.68
C GLY A 216 22.02 -0.34 14.86
N ASN A 217 21.30 0.26 15.82
CA ASN A 217 19.92 -0.07 16.18
C ASN A 217 18.90 0.87 15.50
N ASP A 218 19.16 1.28 14.26
CA ASP A 218 18.21 2.10 13.49
C ASP A 218 16.83 1.44 13.46
N VAL A 219 15.82 2.14 14.00
CA VAL A 219 14.44 1.65 14.11
C VAL A 219 13.83 1.27 12.76
N ARG A 220 14.33 1.86 11.67
CA ARG A 220 13.89 1.54 10.30
C ARG A 220 14.19 0.10 9.90
N LYS A 221 15.11 -0.58 10.60
CA LYS A 221 15.36 -2.02 10.41
C LYS A 221 14.15 -2.91 10.73
N ASN A 222 13.18 -2.38 11.46
CA ASN A 222 11.93 -3.08 11.76
C ASN A 222 10.86 -2.90 10.68
N TYR A 223 11.14 -2.14 9.62
CA TYR A 223 10.21 -1.90 8.51
C TYR A 223 10.74 -2.49 7.22
N ILE A 224 9.96 -3.37 6.61
CA ILE A 224 10.30 -4.06 5.37
C ILE A 224 9.52 -3.47 4.20
N PHE A 225 10.17 -3.39 3.05
CA PHE A 225 9.56 -3.05 1.78
C PHE A 225 8.78 -4.27 1.25
N ILE A 226 7.48 -4.13 1.07
CA ILE A 226 6.60 -5.22 0.61
C ILE A 226 6.56 -5.27 -0.93
N GLY A 227 6.64 -4.12 -1.59
CA GLY A 227 6.57 -4.06 -3.04
C GLY A 227 6.17 -2.69 -3.56
N SER A 228 6.24 -2.56 -4.89
CA SER A 228 5.75 -1.38 -5.62
C SER A 228 4.88 -1.80 -6.80
N THR A 229 3.72 -1.16 -6.94
CA THR A 229 2.80 -1.33 -8.07
C THR A 229 2.61 -0.02 -8.84
N TRP A 230 2.44 -0.12 -10.15
CA TRP A 230 2.12 1.00 -11.03
C TRP A 230 1.31 0.51 -12.23
N THR A 231 0.77 1.43 -13.03
CA THR A 231 -0.06 1.07 -14.18
C THR A 231 0.75 0.88 -15.45
N MET A 232 0.41 -0.16 -16.21
CA MET A 232 1.06 -0.43 -17.48
C MET A 232 0.87 0.73 -18.47
N ASN A 233 1.97 1.12 -19.12
CA ASN A 233 2.07 2.20 -20.09
C ASN A 233 1.67 3.58 -19.52
N GLY A 234 1.65 3.70 -18.20
CA GLY A 234 1.17 4.86 -17.44
C GLY A 234 -0.22 5.35 -17.81
N ALA A 235 -1.08 4.42 -18.20
CA ALA A 235 -2.49 4.70 -18.41
C ALA A 235 -3.23 4.78 -17.06
N VAL A 236 -4.47 5.28 -17.11
CA VAL A 236 -5.38 5.25 -15.96
C VAL A 236 -5.57 3.79 -15.53
N PRO A 237 -5.60 3.49 -14.21
CA PRO A 237 -5.95 2.16 -13.72
C PRO A 237 -7.22 1.64 -14.39
N ASN A 238 -7.22 0.39 -14.86
CA ASN A 238 -8.39 -0.22 -15.50
C ASN A 238 -9.08 -1.28 -14.62
N GLY A 239 -8.60 -1.45 -13.38
CA GLY A 239 -9.12 -2.46 -12.44
C GLY A 239 -8.47 -3.84 -12.56
N ASN A 240 -7.67 -4.09 -13.59
CA ASN A 240 -7.06 -5.39 -13.83
C ASN A 240 -5.67 -5.48 -13.20
N VAL A 241 -5.33 -6.70 -12.78
CA VAL A 241 -3.95 -7.11 -12.51
C VAL A 241 -3.36 -7.70 -13.78
N TYR A 242 -2.07 -7.43 -14.04
CA TYR A 242 -1.40 -8.00 -15.20
C TYR A 242 -1.39 -9.53 -15.16
N ASN A 243 -1.86 -10.11 -16.25
CA ASN A 243 -1.87 -11.56 -16.43
C ASN A 243 -1.93 -11.87 -17.94
N PRO A 244 -0.88 -12.48 -18.52
CA PRO A 244 -0.84 -12.77 -19.95
C PRO A 244 -1.81 -13.87 -20.38
N THR A 245 -2.34 -14.67 -19.45
CA THR A 245 -3.27 -15.77 -19.75
C THR A 245 -4.74 -15.34 -19.66
N VAL A 246 -5.03 -14.10 -19.28
CA VAL A 246 -6.38 -13.57 -19.10
C VAL A 246 -6.64 -12.42 -20.08
N SER A 247 -7.72 -12.53 -20.86
CA SER A 247 -8.11 -11.49 -21.81
C SER A 247 -8.39 -10.17 -21.09
N GLY A 248 -7.82 -9.07 -21.56
CA GLY A 248 -7.97 -7.73 -20.96
C GLY A 248 -6.97 -7.42 -19.82
N SER A 249 -6.30 -8.43 -19.27
CA SER A 249 -5.25 -8.27 -18.25
C SER A 249 -3.87 -7.92 -18.83
N THR A 250 -3.76 -7.71 -20.14
CA THR A 250 -2.56 -7.16 -20.80
C THR A 250 -2.79 -5.77 -21.39
N ALA A 251 -3.97 -5.19 -21.16
CA ALA A 251 -4.31 -3.86 -21.64
C ALA A 251 -3.58 -2.76 -20.83
N PRO A 252 -3.32 -1.58 -21.43
CA PRO A 252 -2.85 -0.42 -20.70
C PRO A 252 -3.73 -0.13 -19.48
N GLY A 253 -3.11 0.23 -18.36
CA GLY A 253 -3.82 0.50 -17.10
C GLY A 253 -3.90 -0.69 -16.15
N ALA A 254 -3.50 -1.89 -16.60
CA ALA A 254 -3.36 -3.04 -15.71
C ALA A 254 -2.22 -2.81 -14.72
N ALA A 255 -2.38 -3.31 -13.49
CA ALA A 255 -1.37 -3.24 -12.45
C ALA A 255 -0.17 -4.14 -12.78
N ILE A 256 1.03 -3.57 -12.75
CA ILE A 256 2.32 -4.24 -12.96
C ILE A 256 3.30 -3.90 -11.83
N GLY A 257 4.51 -4.47 -11.87
CA GLY A 257 5.44 -4.48 -10.73
C GLY A 257 5.11 -5.65 -9.81
N THR A 258 4.93 -5.36 -8.51
CA THR A 258 4.28 -6.29 -7.58
C THR A 258 2.77 -6.20 -7.81
N SER A 259 2.29 -6.91 -8.83
CA SER A 259 1.00 -6.69 -9.48
C SER A 259 -0.23 -7.02 -8.63
N SER A 260 -0.08 -7.75 -7.53
CA SER A 260 -1.13 -8.04 -6.54
C SER A 260 -0.74 -7.52 -5.15
N LEU A 261 -0.15 -6.31 -5.11
CA LEU A 261 0.26 -5.67 -3.87
C LEU A 261 -0.94 -5.28 -3.00
N ALA A 262 -1.01 -5.86 -1.81
CA ALA A 262 -1.96 -5.54 -0.76
C ALA A 262 -1.29 -5.77 0.61
N ASN A 263 -1.34 -4.76 1.48
CA ASN A 263 -0.67 -4.79 2.77
C ASN A 263 -1.58 -5.34 3.89
N SER A 264 -0.99 -5.61 5.06
CA SER A 264 -1.74 -6.16 6.20
C SER A 264 -2.48 -5.15 7.08
N THR A 265 -2.43 -3.85 6.77
CA THR A 265 -2.92 -2.78 7.66
C THR A 265 -3.93 -1.81 7.06
N MET A 266 -3.98 -1.71 5.74
CA MET A 266 -4.82 -0.80 4.95
C MET A 266 -5.62 -1.55 3.89
N GLU A 267 -5.12 -2.70 3.45
CA GLU A 267 -5.73 -3.54 2.41
C GLU A 267 -6.17 -4.93 2.92
N THR A 268 -6.15 -5.12 4.24
CA THR A 268 -6.30 -6.38 4.97
C THR A 268 -7.41 -7.27 4.42
N ASP A 269 -8.65 -6.78 4.42
CA ASP A 269 -9.84 -7.59 4.18
C ASP A 269 -10.08 -7.91 2.70
N PHE A 270 -9.32 -7.29 1.78
CA PHE A 270 -9.45 -7.55 0.35
C PHE A 270 -8.32 -8.37 -0.26
N GLN A 271 -7.30 -8.73 0.52
CA GLN A 271 -6.16 -9.54 0.05
C GLN A 271 -6.61 -10.85 -0.62
N LEU A 272 -7.80 -11.37 -0.29
CA LEU A 272 -8.36 -12.61 -0.83
C LEU A 272 -9.60 -12.43 -1.70
N THR A 273 -10.14 -11.21 -1.83
CA THR A 273 -11.35 -10.99 -2.62
C THR A 273 -11.07 -11.38 -4.07
N PRO A 274 -11.83 -12.26 -4.71
CA PRO A 274 -11.64 -12.49 -6.15
C PRO A 274 -12.00 -11.21 -6.93
N THR A 275 -11.13 -10.73 -7.82
CA THR A 275 -11.60 -9.76 -8.83
C THR A 275 -12.60 -10.43 -9.75
N ALA A 276 -13.56 -9.66 -10.27
CA ALA A 276 -14.52 -10.10 -11.28
C ALA A 276 -13.89 -10.66 -12.58
N ASN A 277 -12.56 -10.58 -12.73
CA ASN A 277 -11.84 -10.95 -13.95
C ASN A 277 -10.99 -12.21 -13.83
N ILE A 278 -10.98 -12.90 -12.68
CA ILE A 278 -10.26 -14.17 -12.54
C ILE A 278 -11.12 -15.22 -11.83
N ASN A 279 -11.71 -16.12 -12.62
CA ASN A 279 -12.35 -17.32 -12.10
C ASN A 279 -11.28 -18.25 -11.52
N GLY A 280 -11.31 -18.50 -10.21
CA GLY A 280 -10.61 -19.60 -9.55
C GLY A 280 -9.18 -19.34 -9.07
N GLN A 281 -8.66 -18.11 -9.12
CA GLN A 281 -7.36 -17.78 -8.52
C GLN A 281 -7.56 -16.94 -7.24
N PRO A 282 -7.10 -17.40 -6.07
CA PRO A 282 -7.12 -16.58 -4.87
C PRO A 282 -6.17 -15.39 -5.01
N ALA A 283 -6.51 -14.27 -4.36
CA ALA A 283 -5.58 -13.18 -4.04
C ALA A 283 -5.01 -12.33 -5.20
N THR A 284 -5.71 -12.13 -6.30
CA THR A 284 -5.21 -11.33 -7.44
C THR A 284 -5.64 -9.85 -7.39
N ASN A 285 -5.57 -9.22 -6.22
CA ASN A 285 -6.04 -7.86 -6.03
C ASN A 285 -4.92 -6.88 -5.76
N THR A 286 -5.21 -5.62 -6.05
CA THR A 286 -4.38 -4.48 -5.73
C THR A 286 -5.28 -3.28 -5.44
N CYS A 287 -4.75 -2.19 -4.92
CA CYS A 287 -5.52 -0.95 -4.77
C CYS A 287 -6.18 -0.51 -6.11
N PHE A 288 -5.49 -0.74 -7.24
CA PHE A 288 -6.01 -0.42 -8.58
C PHE A 288 -7.28 -1.21 -8.96
N THR A 289 -7.56 -2.34 -8.32
CA THR A 289 -8.81 -3.09 -8.50
C THR A 289 -10.02 -2.21 -8.16
N CYS A 290 -10.02 -1.58 -6.99
CA CYS A 290 -11.12 -0.71 -6.55
C CYS A 290 -11.05 0.67 -7.22
N HIS A 291 -9.85 1.11 -7.60
CA HIS A 291 -9.60 2.39 -8.25
C HIS A 291 -9.67 2.36 -9.79
N GLY A 292 -10.10 1.25 -10.41
CA GLY A 292 -10.12 1.13 -11.88
C GLY A 292 -11.19 2.00 -12.60
N ASN A 293 -12.30 2.30 -11.93
CA ASN A 293 -13.44 3.01 -12.54
C ASN A 293 -13.98 4.16 -11.68
N THR A 294 -13.42 4.34 -10.49
CA THR A 294 -13.94 5.22 -9.42
C THR A 294 -13.10 6.49 -9.23
N LEU A 295 -12.02 6.66 -9.99
CA LEU A 295 -11.17 7.85 -9.89
C LEU A 295 -11.88 9.09 -10.40
N ASP A 296 -11.70 10.18 -9.66
CA ASP A 296 -12.07 11.53 -10.07
C ASP A 296 -10.91 12.49 -9.74
N PRO A 297 -10.26 13.11 -10.74
CA PRO A 297 -10.48 12.96 -12.18
C PRO A 297 -9.96 11.60 -12.69
N LYS A 298 -10.59 11.04 -13.73
CA LYS A 298 -10.19 9.79 -14.40
C LYS A 298 -8.86 9.92 -15.15
N THR A 299 -7.77 10.01 -14.40
CA THR A 299 -6.40 10.26 -14.89
C THR A 299 -5.40 9.42 -14.09
N PRO A 300 -4.17 9.20 -14.59
CA PRO A 300 -3.15 8.43 -13.87
C PRO A 300 -2.75 9.05 -12.52
N PHE A 301 -2.97 10.34 -12.32
CA PHE A 301 -2.73 11.03 -11.04
C PHE A 301 -3.97 11.13 -10.16
N GLY A 302 -5.16 10.76 -10.65
CA GLY A 302 -6.41 10.73 -9.87
C GLY A 302 -6.37 9.71 -8.72
N LEU A 303 -5.39 8.81 -8.73
CA LEU A 303 -5.06 7.95 -7.58
C LEU A 303 -4.71 8.75 -6.32
N SER A 304 -4.23 9.99 -6.49
CA SER A 304 -3.94 10.90 -5.40
C SER A 304 -5.08 11.92 -5.26
N HIS A 305 -5.79 11.84 -4.13
CA HIS A 305 -6.80 12.84 -3.79
C HIS A 305 -6.16 14.22 -3.57
N ILE A 306 -4.94 14.25 -3.02
CA ILE A 306 -4.21 15.50 -2.76
C ILE A 306 -3.75 16.17 -4.05
N PHE A 307 -3.20 15.39 -5.00
CA PHE A 307 -2.67 15.96 -6.23
C PHE A 307 -3.78 16.54 -7.12
N SER A 308 -4.93 15.88 -7.14
CA SER A 308 -6.12 16.37 -7.83
C SER A 308 -6.57 17.74 -7.29
N ASP A 309 -6.54 17.92 -5.97
CA ASP A 309 -6.83 19.21 -5.33
C ASP A 309 -5.78 20.29 -5.62
N LEU A 310 -4.49 19.92 -5.65
CA LEU A 310 -3.40 20.85 -5.99
C LEU A 310 -3.53 21.40 -7.41
N LEU A 311 -3.93 20.57 -8.38
CA LEU A 311 -4.16 21.00 -9.77
C LEU A 311 -5.30 22.01 -9.90
N ASN A 312 -6.30 21.93 -9.03
CA ASN A 312 -7.42 22.86 -9.01
C ASN A 312 -7.08 24.22 -8.39
N GLY A 313 -5.83 24.43 -7.94
CA GLY A 313 -5.39 25.69 -7.32
C GLY A 313 -6.08 25.95 -5.98
N VAL A 314 -6.71 24.93 -5.39
CA VAL A 314 -7.33 25.03 -4.08
C VAL A 314 -6.19 25.12 -3.06
N GLN A 315 -6.07 26.24 -2.36
CA GLN A 315 -5.22 26.30 -1.18
C GLN A 315 -5.66 25.17 -0.26
N GLN A 316 -4.74 24.28 0.10
CA GLN A 316 -4.88 23.32 1.20
C GLN A 316 -4.98 24.12 2.51
N ASN A 317 -6.09 24.84 2.67
CA ASN A 317 -6.40 25.62 3.84
C ASN A 317 -6.65 24.62 4.94
N LYS A 318 -5.63 24.49 5.81
CA LYS A 318 -5.64 23.97 7.18
C LYS A 318 -6.42 22.67 7.33
N GLN A 319 -5.77 21.63 7.85
CA GLN A 319 -6.46 20.52 8.52
C GLN A 319 -7.81 21.01 9.04
N PRO A 320 -8.95 20.42 8.63
CA PRO A 320 -10.22 20.82 9.20
C PRO A 320 -9.98 20.89 10.70
N LYS A 321 -10.29 22.05 11.30
CA LYS A 321 -10.46 22.08 12.74
C LYS A 321 -11.59 21.09 12.99
N LYS A 322 -11.13 19.88 13.33
CA LYS A 322 -11.76 18.72 13.93
C LYS A 322 -13.28 18.75 14.02
#